data_AF-A0A966V6Q5-F1
#
_entry.id   AF-A0A966V6Q5-F1
#
_cell.length_a   1.000
_cell.length_b   1.000
_cell.length_c   1.000
_cell.angle_alpha   90.00
_cell.angle_beta   90.00
_cell.angle_gamma   90.00
#
_symmetry.space_group_name_H-M   'P 1'
#
loop_
_entity.id
_entity.type
_entity.pdbx_description
1 polymer ?
#
loop_
_entity_poly.entity_id
_entity_poly.type
_entity_poly.pdbx_seq_one_letter_code
_entity_poly.pdbx_strand_id
1 'polypeptide(L)'
;MKYIITNDGDVTAVVSGETYSFGKSHPNYHKLINHLKLGNVEHFEACYDIVSHLNAYCEGYVNCADGVLNWDGIKMPNMFTSTILDMVKQGFPFEPMLNFLDNMSQNPSDHAIVELFDFMENKHMPITMDGHFLAYKAVGPDFKDIYSRTFDRRC
;
A
#
# COMPACT_ATOMS: atom_id res chain seq x y z
N MET A 1 -19.04 -1.09 24.53
CA MET A 1 -19.15 -1.48 23.11
C MET A 1 -20.28 -2.47 22.94
N LYS A 2 -21.12 -2.29 21.92
CA LYS A 2 -22.12 -3.28 21.50
C LYS A 2 -21.80 -3.69 20.07
N TYR A 3 -21.80 -4.98 19.76
CA TYR A 3 -21.55 -5.46 18.41
C TYR A 3 -22.46 -6.63 18.06
N ILE A 4 -22.77 -6.78 16.78
CA ILE A 4 -23.57 -7.85 16.20
C ILE A 4 -22.70 -8.51 15.14
N ILE A 5 -22.61 -9.84 15.17
CA ILE A 5 -21.94 -10.64 14.15
C ILE A 5 -23.01 -11.46 13.44
N THR A 6 -23.19 -11.22 12.15
CA THR A 6 -24.13 -11.94 11.30
C THR A 6 -23.55 -13.30 10.91
N ASN A 7 -24.39 -14.28 10.60
CA ASN A 7 -23.94 -15.65 10.28
C ASN A 7 -23.02 -15.71 9.05
N ASP A 8 -23.19 -14.75 8.13
CA ASP A 8 -22.38 -14.61 6.92
C ASP A 8 -20.95 -14.10 7.23
N GLY A 9 -20.73 -13.56 8.42
CA GLY A 9 -19.44 -13.06 8.88
C GLY A 9 -19.31 -11.54 8.89
N ASP A 10 -20.35 -10.82 8.51
CA ASP A 10 -20.36 -9.36 8.62
C ASP A 10 -20.51 -8.93 10.08
N VAL A 11 -19.78 -7.89 10.46
CA VAL A 11 -19.74 -7.37 11.82
C VAL A 11 -20.20 -5.94 11.81
N THR A 12 -21.21 -5.64 12.63
CA THR A 12 -21.66 -4.27 12.89
C THR A 12 -21.40 -3.93 14.35
N ALA A 13 -20.57 -2.93 14.61
CA ALA A 13 -20.22 -2.47 15.95
C ALA A 13 -20.71 -1.04 16.18
N VAL A 14 -21.20 -0.77 17.40
CA VAL A 14 -21.54 0.57 17.87
C VAL A 14 -20.52 0.98 18.92
N VAL A 15 -19.77 2.03 18.60
CA VAL A 15 -18.65 2.55 19.39
C VAL A 15 -18.82 4.06 19.50
N SER A 16 -18.78 4.61 20.71
CA SER A 16 -18.87 6.07 20.95
C SER A 16 -20.09 6.79 20.35
N GLY A 17 -21.14 6.05 19.96
CA GLY A 17 -22.33 6.58 19.29
C GLY A 17 -22.32 6.46 17.76
N GLU A 18 -21.19 6.04 17.17
CA GLU A 18 -21.03 5.79 15.75
C GLU A 18 -21.16 4.29 15.43
N THR A 19 -21.69 4.00 14.23
CA THR A 19 -21.89 2.64 13.71
C THR A 19 -20.81 2.30 12.70
N TYR A 20 -20.04 1.26 12.99
CA TYR A 20 -18.97 0.73 12.14
C TYR A 20 -19.38 -0.63 11.59
N SER A 21 -19.25 -0.85 10.28
CA SER A 21 -19.67 -2.10 9.63
C SER A 21 -18.56 -2.62 8.72
N PHE A 22 -18.13 -3.86 8.94
CA PHE A 22 -17.05 -4.48 8.17
C PHE A 22 -17.29 -5.99 7.96
N GLY A 23 -16.93 -6.47 6.77
CA GLY A 23 -17.03 -7.88 6.39
C GLY A 23 -15.71 -8.64 6.50
N LYS A 24 -15.74 -9.96 6.26
CA LYS A 24 -14.54 -10.84 6.27
C LYS A 24 -13.44 -10.41 5.30
N SER A 25 -13.80 -9.68 4.24
CA SER A 25 -12.85 -9.12 3.27
C SER A 25 -12.01 -7.97 3.85
N HIS A 26 -12.31 -7.48 5.04
CA HIS A 26 -11.56 -6.39 5.65
C HIS A 26 -10.13 -6.84 6.03
N PRO A 27 -9.07 -6.09 5.66
CA PRO A 27 -7.67 -6.48 5.90
C PRO A 27 -7.35 -6.79 7.36
N ASN A 28 -8.04 -6.10 8.27
CA ASN A 28 -7.87 -6.21 9.72
C ASN A 28 -9.04 -6.92 10.43
N TYR A 29 -9.84 -7.72 9.73
CA TYR A 29 -11.02 -8.40 10.29
C TYR A 29 -10.74 -9.11 11.64
N HIS A 30 -9.68 -9.91 11.71
CA HIS A 30 -9.32 -10.64 12.92
C HIS A 30 -8.91 -9.71 14.08
N LYS A 31 -8.17 -8.63 13.79
CA LYS A 31 -7.75 -7.65 14.79
C LYS A 31 -8.94 -6.86 15.31
N LEU A 32 -9.84 -6.42 14.43
CA LEU A 32 -11.07 -5.71 14.80
C LEU A 32 -11.95 -6.56 15.72
N ILE A 33 -12.15 -7.84 15.41
CA ILE A 33 -12.88 -8.77 16.29
C ILE A 33 -12.19 -8.92 17.64
N ASN A 34 -10.86 -9.03 17.67
CA ASN A 34 -10.14 -9.12 18.93
C ASN A 34 -10.27 -7.84 19.77
N HIS A 35 -10.19 -6.65 19.16
CA HIS A 35 -10.40 -5.39 19.85
C HIS A 35 -11.84 -5.22 20.34
N LEU A 36 -12.84 -5.68 19.57
CA LEU A 36 -14.24 -5.75 20.01
C LEU A 36 -14.45 -6.67 21.21
N LYS A 37 -13.75 -7.82 21.25
CA LYS A 37 -13.80 -8.77 22.38
C LYS A 37 -13.11 -8.24 23.63
N LEU A 38 -11.96 -7.57 23.46
CA LEU A 38 -11.16 -7.01 24.56
C LEU A 38 -11.74 -5.68 25.08
N GLY A 39 -12.65 -5.04 24.34
CA GLY A 39 -13.25 -3.76 24.72
C GLY A 39 -12.32 -2.56 24.53
N ASN A 40 -11.25 -2.71 23.76
CA ASN A 40 -10.27 -1.65 23.51
C ASN A 40 -10.77 -0.73 22.38
N VAL A 41 -11.51 0.32 22.77
CA VAL A 41 -12.17 1.27 21.87
C VAL A 41 -11.18 2.06 21.01
N GLU A 42 -10.16 2.68 21.61
CA GLU A 42 -9.18 3.50 20.88
C GLU A 42 -8.44 2.70 19.81
N HIS A 43 -7.99 1.49 20.15
CA HIS A 43 -7.29 0.62 19.20
C HIS A 43 -8.23 0.06 18.12
N PHE A 44 -9.51 -0.11 18.42
CA PHE A 44 -10.51 -0.51 17.43
C PHE A 44 -10.74 0.61 16.40
N GLU A 45 -10.97 1.84 16.87
CA GLU A 45 -11.16 3.00 16.00
C GLU A 45 -9.91 3.20 15.12
N ALA A 46 -8.70 3.20 15.71
CA ALA A 46 -7.45 3.31 14.94
C ALA A 46 -7.23 2.17 13.92
N CYS A 47 -7.64 0.93 14.24
CA CYS A 47 -7.54 -0.19 13.30
C CYS A 47 -8.63 -0.19 12.22
N TYR A 48 -9.79 0.38 12.50
CA TYR A 48 -10.88 0.54 11.53
C TYR A 48 -10.57 1.67 10.56
N ASP A 49 -9.96 2.73 11.09
CA ASP A 49 -9.65 3.94 10.34
C ASP A 49 -8.55 3.74 9.31
N ILE A 50 -7.92 2.58 9.14
CA ILE A 50 -6.84 2.38 8.15
C ILE A 50 -7.22 2.82 6.72
N VAL A 51 -8.46 2.57 6.30
CA VAL A 51 -8.94 2.99 4.98
C VAL A 51 -9.15 4.51 4.95
N SER A 52 -9.66 5.08 6.03
CA SER A 52 -9.81 6.53 6.22
C SER A 52 -8.45 7.22 6.37
N HIS A 53 -7.47 6.59 6.99
CA HIS A 53 -6.10 7.07 7.16
C HIS A 53 -5.39 7.04 5.81
N LEU A 54 -5.53 5.96 5.03
CA LEU A 54 -5.13 5.94 3.62
C LEU A 54 -5.80 7.09 2.84
N ASN A 55 -7.12 7.24 2.92
CA ASN A 55 -7.86 8.26 2.17
C ASN A 55 -7.54 9.70 2.62
N ALA A 56 -7.33 9.93 3.92
CA ALA A 56 -7.03 11.23 4.51
C ALA A 56 -5.56 11.64 4.30
N TYR A 57 -4.64 10.68 4.28
CA TYR A 57 -3.23 10.94 3.99
C TYR A 57 -2.96 11.08 2.49
N CYS A 58 -3.77 10.45 1.63
CA CYS A 58 -3.57 10.47 0.19
C CYS A 58 -4.25 11.65 -0.53
N GLU A 59 -4.83 12.65 0.14
CA GLU A 59 -5.53 13.80 -0.48
C GLU A 59 -6.35 13.44 -1.75
N GLY A 60 -7.02 12.28 -1.76
CA GLY A 60 -7.84 11.82 -2.89
C GLY A 60 -7.13 11.09 -4.04
N TYR A 61 -5.81 10.88 -4.01
CA TYR A 61 -5.06 10.19 -5.07
C TYR A 61 -5.19 8.66 -5.05
N VAL A 62 -5.39 8.07 -3.87
CA VAL A 62 -5.55 6.63 -3.69
C VAL A 62 -6.97 6.34 -3.23
N ASN A 63 -7.74 5.62 -4.05
CA ASN A 63 -9.08 5.19 -3.71
C ASN A 63 -9.10 3.66 -3.57
N CYS A 64 -9.52 3.15 -2.41
CA CYS A 64 -9.71 1.73 -2.20
C CYS A 64 -11.14 1.34 -2.59
N ALA A 65 -11.28 0.65 -3.73
CA ALA A 65 -12.54 0.05 -4.16
C ALA A 65 -12.37 -1.47 -4.25
N ASP A 66 -13.25 -2.23 -3.57
CA ASP A 66 -13.28 -3.70 -3.60
C ASP A 66 -11.94 -4.39 -3.22
N GLY A 67 -11.15 -3.76 -2.34
CA GLY A 67 -9.85 -4.29 -1.90
C GLY A 67 -8.71 -4.11 -2.88
N VAL A 68 -8.93 -3.35 -3.96
CA VAL A 68 -7.91 -2.91 -4.91
C VAL A 68 -7.67 -1.42 -4.72
N LEU A 69 -6.39 -1.01 -4.64
CA LEU A 69 -6.03 0.40 -4.63
C LEU A 69 -6.02 0.92 -6.07
N ASN A 70 -6.73 2.02 -6.30
CA ASN A 70 -6.65 2.78 -7.55
C ASN A 70 -5.83 4.03 -7.29
N TRP A 71 -4.93 4.35 -8.21
CA TRP A 71 -4.07 5.53 -8.17
C TRP A 71 -4.42 6.41 -9.38
N ASP A 72 -4.97 7.62 -9.15
CA ASP A 72 -5.43 8.55 -10.20
C ASP A 72 -6.31 7.91 -11.31
N GLY A 73 -7.21 6.99 -10.91
CA GLY A 73 -8.07 6.24 -11.84
C GLY A 73 -7.40 5.05 -12.54
N ILE A 74 -6.09 4.85 -12.35
CA ILE A 74 -5.35 3.68 -12.82
C ILE A 74 -5.40 2.59 -11.75
N LYS A 75 -5.78 1.38 -12.15
CA LYS A 75 -5.75 0.21 -11.26
C LYS A 75 -4.30 -0.10 -10.88
N MET A 76 -3.98 -0.04 -9.59
CA MET A 76 -2.62 -0.38 -9.15
C MET A 76 -2.35 -1.88 -9.32
N PRO A 77 -1.09 -2.27 -9.60
CA PRO A 77 -0.70 -3.66 -9.57
C PRO A 77 -0.94 -4.27 -8.19
N ASN A 78 -1.28 -5.56 -8.18
CA ASN A 78 -1.60 -6.29 -6.95
C ASN A 78 -0.43 -6.27 -5.96
N MET A 79 0.83 -6.29 -6.45
CA MET A 79 2.02 -6.25 -5.60
C MET A 79 2.06 -5.01 -4.69
N PHE A 80 1.69 -3.83 -5.20
CA PHE A 80 1.67 -2.62 -4.39
C PHE A 80 0.55 -2.65 -3.36
N THR A 81 -0.63 -3.11 -3.79
CA THR A 81 -1.78 -3.25 -2.89
C THR A 81 -1.47 -4.21 -1.75
N SER A 82 -0.91 -5.40 -2.03
CA SER A 82 -0.56 -6.37 -0.99
C SER A 82 0.55 -5.85 -0.08
N THR A 83 1.56 -5.18 -0.63
CA THR A 83 2.68 -4.64 0.15
C THR A 83 2.22 -3.53 1.11
N ILE A 84 1.42 -2.57 0.64
CA ILE A 84 0.87 -1.51 1.49
C ILE A 84 -0.02 -2.12 2.58
N LEU A 85 -0.90 -3.05 2.22
CA LEU A 85 -1.75 -3.75 3.20
C LEU A 85 -0.92 -4.52 4.24
N ASP A 86 0.18 -5.15 3.84
CA ASP A 86 1.03 -5.91 4.74
C ASP A 86 1.90 -5.00 5.63
N MET A 87 2.36 -3.85 5.15
CA MET A 87 3.02 -2.81 5.96
C MET A 87 2.06 -2.29 7.03
N VAL A 88 0.83 -1.97 6.62
CA VAL A 88 -0.24 -1.53 7.53
C VAL A 88 -0.60 -2.60 8.56
N LYS A 89 -0.72 -3.87 8.16
CA LYS A 89 -0.97 -4.98 9.09
C LYS A 89 0.16 -5.13 10.12
N GLN A 90 1.40 -4.86 9.73
CA GLN A 90 2.57 -4.95 10.60
C GLN A 90 2.79 -3.68 11.43
N GLY A 91 2.05 -2.59 11.15
CA GLY A 91 2.21 -1.30 11.83
C GLY A 91 3.45 -0.53 11.39
N PHE A 92 3.98 -0.84 10.20
CA PHE A 92 5.10 -0.10 9.61
C PHE A 92 4.62 1.17 8.91
N PRO A 93 5.46 2.22 8.86
CA PRO A 93 5.22 3.40 8.05
C PRO A 93 5.08 3.01 6.58
N PHE A 94 3.96 3.37 5.96
CA PHE A 94 3.68 3.13 4.54
C PHE A 94 3.83 4.41 3.70
N GLU A 95 4.18 5.55 4.31
CA GLU A 95 4.49 6.80 3.61
C GLU A 95 5.55 6.63 2.50
N PRO A 96 6.61 5.81 2.65
CA PRO A 96 7.60 5.61 1.58
C PRO A 96 6.97 5.09 0.27
N MET A 97 5.95 4.24 0.39
CA MET A 97 5.24 3.69 -0.77
C MET A 97 4.39 4.76 -1.45
N LEU A 98 3.77 5.66 -0.68
CA LEU A 98 2.98 6.76 -1.22
C LEU A 98 3.87 7.78 -1.95
N ASN A 99 5.00 8.14 -1.34
CA ASN A 99 5.98 9.03 -1.96
C ASN A 99 6.51 8.46 -3.28
N PHE A 100 6.68 7.13 -3.34
CA PHE A 100 7.05 6.46 -4.59
C PHE A 100 6.00 6.62 -5.69
N LEU A 101 4.71 6.48 -5.35
CA LEU A 101 3.62 6.68 -6.31
C LEU A 101 3.51 8.14 -6.74
N ASP A 102 3.71 9.09 -5.82
CA ASP A 102 3.71 10.52 -6.15
C ASP A 102 4.87 10.88 -7.09
N ASN A 103 6.09 10.41 -6.83
CA ASN A 103 7.24 10.60 -7.73
C ASN A 103 6.96 10.02 -9.13
N MET A 104 6.31 8.86 -9.17
CA MET A 104 5.96 8.20 -10.42
C MET A 104 4.88 8.96 -11.20
N SER A 105 3.94 9.62 -10.51
CA SER A 105 2.91 10.48 -11.14
C SER A 105 3.48 11.64 -11.93
N GLN A 106 4.62 12.16 -11.48
CA GLN A 106 5.29 13.29 -12.10
C GLN A 106 6.08 12.86 -13.33
N ASN A 107 6.15 11.57 -13.63
CA ASN A 107 6.85 11.06 -14.80
C ASN A 107 5.98 11.27 -16.06
N PRO A 108 6.44 12.02 -17.07
CA PRO A 108 5.66 12.31 -18.26
C PRO A 108 5.45 11.10 -19.20
N SER A 109 6.10 9.96 -18.94
CA SER A 109 6.02 8.78 -19.79
C SER A 109 5.21 7.66 -19.13
N ASP A 110 3.96 7.50 -19.58
CA ASP A 110 3.08 6.39 -19.15
C ASP A 110 3.70 5.02 -19.40
N HIS A 111 4.48 4.88 -20.49
CA HIS A 111 5.12 3.62 -20.80
C HIS A 111 6.19 3.25 -19.78
N ALA A 112 7.02 4.21 -19.38
CA ALA A 112 8.04 4.00 -18.35
C ALA A 112 7.40 3.66 -16.98
N ILE A 113 6.22 4.21 -16.68
CA ILE A 113 5.46 3.89 -15.48
C ILE A 113 5.03 2.41 -15.49
N VAL A 114 4.43 1.95 -16.59
CA VAL A 114 3.98 0.56 -16.73
C VAL A 114 5.15 -0.42 -16.68
N GLU A 115 6.24 -0.15 -17.40
CA GLU A 115 7.44 -1.01 -17.35
C GLU A 115 8.08 -1.05 -15.96
N LEU A 116 8.08 0.08 -15.24
CA LEU A 116 8.60 0.14 -13.87
C LEU A 116 7.76 -0.71 -12.92
N PHE A 117 6.43 -0.73 -13.08
CA PHE A 117 5.56 -1.60 -12.31
C PHE A 117 5.89 -3.09 -12.51
N ASP A 118 6.05 -3.51 -13.77
CA ASP A 118 6.44 -4.88 -14.12
C ASP A 118 7.84 -5.23 -13.58
N PHE A 119 8.77 -4.26 -13.60
CA PHE A 119 10.11 -4.43 -13.06
C PHE A 119 10.10 -4.64 -11.54
N MET A 120 9.30 -3.84 -10.83
CA MET A 120 9.18 -3.89 -9.37
C MET A 120 8.55 -5.19 -8.89
N GLU A 121 7.55 -5.72 -9.62
CA GLU A 121 6.90 -7.00 -9.29
C GLU A 121 7.89 -8.17 -9.28
N ASN A 122 8.90 -8.12 -10.16
CA ASN A 122 9.88 -9.20 -10.30
C ASN A 122 11.09 -9.10 -9.36
N LYS A 123 11.39 -7.91 -8.80
CA LYS A 123 12.66 -7.63 -8.13
C LYS A 123 12.57 -7.22 -6.67
N HIS A 124 11.36 -6.99 -6.12
CA HIS A 124 11.12 -6.64 -4.71
C HIS A 124 12.18 -5.67 -4.15
N MET A 125 12.39 -4.55 -4.83
CA MET A 125 13.43 -3.61 -4.45
C MET A 125 13.00 -2.79 -3.24
N PRO A 126 13.92 -2.51 -2.30
CA PRO A 126 13.63 -1.64 -1.17
C PRO A 126 13.39 -0.20 -1.65
N ILE A 127 12.33 0.40 -1.11
CA ILE A 127 11.96 1.80 -1.33
C ILE A 127 12.44 2.64 -0.15
N THR A 128 13.04 3.78 -0.45
CA THR A 128 13.54 4.77 0.52
C THR A 128 12.40 5.66 1.01
N MET A 129 12.63 6.35 2.14
CA MET A 129 11.60 7.19 2.78
C MET A 129 11.04 8.30 1.88
N ASP A 130 11.86 8.79 0.96
CA ASP A 130 11.55 9.83 -0.03
C ASP A 130 10.94 9.27 -1.33
N GLY A 131 10.63 7.98 -1.39
CA GLY A 131 9.92 7.38 -2.53
C GLY A 131 10.80 7.03 -3.72
N HIS A 132 12.07 6.68 -3.49
CA HIS A 132 12.95 6.14 -4.54
C HIS A 132 13.23 4.66 -4.31
N PHE A 133 13.46 3.89 -5.37
CA PHE A 133 13.90 2.50 -5.23
C PHE A 133 15.42 2.39 -5.34
N LEU A 134 16.02 1.48 -4.58
CA LEU A 134 17.45 1.19 -4.69
C LEU A 134 17.70 0.04 -5.66
N ALA A 135 18.47 0.33 -6.71
CA ALA A 135 18.92 -0.66 -7.68
C ALA A 135 20.45 -0.72 -7.73
N TYR A 136 20.97 -1.91 -8.04
CA TYR A 136 22.40 -2.14 -8.24
C TYR A 136 22.65 -2.62 -9.68
N LYS A 137 23.70 -2.06 -10.31
CA LYS A 137 24.20 -2.51 -11.61
C LYS A 137 25.60 -3.07 -11.43
N ALA A 138 25.82 -4.30 -11.88
CA ALA A 138 27.15 -4.88 -11.91
C ALA A 138 28.01 -4.14 -12.96
N VAL A 139 29.16 -3.62 -12.53
CA VAL A 139 30.14 -2.94 -13.38
C VAL A 139 31.50 -3.61 -13.24
N GLY A 140 32.29 -3.55 -14.32
CA GLY A 140 33.68 -4.00 -14.29
C GLY A 140 34.58 -3.07 -13.44
N PRO A 141 35.87 -3.43 -13.26
CA PRO A 141 36.83 -2.58 -12.53
C PRO A 141 36.99 -1.19 -13.16
N ASP A 142 36.73 -1.06 -14.47
CA ASP A 142 36.78 0.21 -15.20
C ASP A 142 35.43 0.96 -15.20
N PHE A 143 34.48 0.58 -14.33
CA PHE A 143 33.12 1.13 -14.23
C PHE A 143 32.26 1.03 -15.51
N LYS A 144 32.66 0.17 -16.45
CA LYS A 144 31.88 -0.12 -17.66
C LYS A 144 30.93 -1.29 -17.45
N ASP A 145 29.88 -1.32 -18.27
CA ASP A 145 28.97 -2.46 -18.34
C ASP A 145 29.75 -3.76 -18.58
N ILE A 146 29.43 -4.81 -17.79
CA ILE A 146 30.16 -6.08 -17.83
C ILE A 146 30.03 -6.82 -19.16
N TYR A 147 28.93 -6.61 -19.89
CA TYR A 147 28.63 -7.31 -21.12
C TYR A 147 29.14 -6.54 -22.33
N SER A 148 28.72 -5.28 -22.49
CA SER A 148 29.10 -4.49 -23.66
C SER A 148 30.50 -3.87 -23.54
N ARG A 149 31.02 -3.69 -22.32
CA ARG A 149 32.25 -2.92 -22.01
C ARG A 149 32.25 -1.52 -22.61
N THR A 150 31.07 -0.98 -22.92
CA THR A 150 30.88 0.36 -23.45
C THR A 150 30.09 1.18 -22.46
N PHE A 151 30.33 2.49 -22.49
CA PHE A 151 29.54 3.46 -21.76
C PHE A 151 28.55 4.03 -22.75
N ASP A 152 27.32 3.49 -22.79
CA ASP A 152 26.26 4.08 -23.60
C ASP A 152 25.45 5.06 -22.73
N ARG A 153 25.27 6.29 -23.24
CA ARG A 153 24.55 7.39 -22.56
C ARG A 153 23.19 7.68 -23.21
N ARG A 154 22.68 6.77 -24.03
CA ARG A 154 21.34 6.90 -24.62
C ARG A 154 20.34 6.18 -23.73
N CYS A 155 19.64 6.97 -22.93
CA CYS A 155 18.33 6.62 -22.39
C CYS A 155 17.29 6.78 -23.50
#